data_AF-A0A3Q3BJJ0-F1
#
_entry.id   AF-A0A3Q3BJJ0-F1
#
_cell.length_a   1.000
_cell.length_b   1.000
_cell.length_c   1.000
_cell.angle_alpha   90.00
_cell.angle_beta   90.00
_cell.angle_gamma   90.00
#
_symmetry.space_group_name_H-M   'P 1'
#
loop_
_entity.id
_entity.type
_entity.pdbx_description
1 polymer ?
#
loop_
_entity_poly.entity_id
_entity_poly.type
_entity_poly.pdbx_seq_one_letter_code
_entity_poly.pdbx_strand_id
1 'polypeptide(L)'
;MKSFILKGFFFSICQFCPKRHFLFLTDIRSAHASSGLFTTRLAKMADVQTERAYQKQPIIFQNKKRVLAVEGVKEGKEKIPRYHKSVGLGFKTPREAIEGTYIDKKCPFTGNVSIRGRILSGVVTKMKMQRTIVIRRDYLHYIRKYNRFEKRHKNLSVHLSPCFRDVTVGDIVTVGECRPLSKTVRFNVLKVTKAAGAKKQFQKF
;
A
#
# COMPACT_ATOMS: atom_id res chain seq x y z
N MET A 1 63.55 -15.98 -30.98
CA MET A 1 64.38 -14.76 -31.03
C MET A 1 63.82 -13.75 -30.02
N LYS A 2 64.67 -13.39 -29.04
CA LYS A 2 64.54 -12.39 -27.95
C LYS A 2 63.35 -12.57 -26.98
N SER A 3 63.48 -13.17 -25.79
CA SER A 3 64.25 -12.76 -24.58
C SER A 3 63.74 -11.43 -24.01
N PHE A 4 63.47 -11.15 -22.74
CA PHE A 4 63.77 -11.64 -21.36
C PHE A 4 62.80 -10.80 -20.45
N ILE A 5 62.07 -11.27 -19.44
CA ILE A 5 62.41 -11.87 -18.13
C ILE A 5 63.00 -10.87 -17.07
N LEU A 6 62.23 -10.74 -15.96
CA LEU A 6 62.58 -10.65 -14.51
C LEU A 6 62.58 -9.34 -13.68
N LYS A 7 61.91 -9.48 -12.50
CA LYS A 7 62.14 -8.91 -11.14
C LYS A 7 61.71 -7.45 -10.91
N GLY A 8 61.00 -7.06 -9.84
CA GLY A 8 60.72 -7.66 -8.53
C GLY A 8 61.48 -6.95 -7.40
N PHE A 9 60.75 -6.49 -6.35
CA PHE A 9 61.22 -6.04 -5.02
C PHE A 9 62.01 -4.70 -4.95
N PHE A 10 62.02 -3.86 -3.90
CA PHE A 10 61.25 -3.60 -2.67
C PHE A 10 61.88 -2.33 -2.03
N PHE A 11 61.08 -1.56 -1.29
CA PHE A 11 61.44 -0.68 -0.15
C PHE A 11 62.20 0.67 -0.29
N SER A 12 61.48 1.69 0.24
CA SER A 12 61.89 2.72 1.23
C SER A 12 63.02 3.70 0.90
N ILE A 13 62.73 5.00 1.00
CA ILE A 13 63.39 5.96 1.91
C ILE A 13 62.65 7.30 1.89
N CYS A 14 62.46 7.84 3.10
CA CYS A 14 61.95 9.16 3.46
C CYS A 14 62.99 10.25 3.19
N GLN A 15 62.63 11.43 2.65
CA GLN A 15 63.19 12.71 3.12
C GLN A 15 62.54 13.98 2.52
N PHE A 16 62.08 14.83 3.45
CA PHE A 16 62.26 16.29 3.54
C PHE A 16 61.55 17.28 2.59
N CYS A 17 60.71 18.10 3.24
CA CYS A 17 60.12 19.40 2.83
C CYS A 17 61.21 20.51 2.80
N PRO A 18 61.03 21.64 2.08
CA PRO A 18 60.53 22.86 2.74
C PRO A 18 59.78 23.93 1.89
N LYS A 19 58.89 24.67 2.58
CA LYS A 19 58.58 26.12 2.47
C LYS A 19 57.80 26.68 1.25
N ARG A 20 56.57 27.19 1.47
CA ARG A 20 56.27 28.61 1.84
C ARG A 20 54.76 28.93 1.94
N HIS A 21 54.37 29.47 3.11
CA HIS A 21 53.48 30.63 3.39
C HIS A 21 52.09 30.71 2.72
N PHE A 22 51.00 30.65 3.49
CA PHE A 22 50.18 31.77 4.05
C PHE A 22 48.74 31.52 3.50
N LEU A 23 47.59 31.56 4.18
CA LEU A 23 47.09 32.12 5.43
C LEU A 23 45.85 31.30 5.88
N PHE A 24 45.59 31.39 7.18
CA PHE A 24 44.32 31.23 7.90
C PHE A 24 43.03 31.12 7.07
N LEU A 25 42.22 30.10 7.35
CA LEU A 25 40.79 30.28 7.57
C LEU A 25 40.27 29.27 8.61
N THR A 26 39.46 29.82 9.50
CA THR A 26 38.88 29.28 10.74
C THR A 26 37.81 28.20 10.52
N ASP A 27 37.76 27.25 11.46
CA ASP A 27 36.61 26.39 11.76
C ASP A 27 35.29 27.17 11.85
N ILE A 28 34.25 26.78 11.09
CA ILE A 28 32.84 26.88 11.51
C ILE A 28 32.03 25.71 10.93
N ARG A 29 31.48 24.90 11.83
CA ARG A 29 30.35 23.97 11.66
C ARG A 29 29.25 24.56 10.75
N SER A 30 28.85 23.82 9.72
CA SER A 30 27.57 24.06 9.04
C SER A 30 26.88 22.74 8.74
N ALA A 31 25.84 22.48 9.53
CA ALA A 31 24.93 21.37 9.37
C ALA A 31 24.12 21.55 8.08
N HIS A 32 24.24 20.62 7.15
CA HIS A 32 23.27 20.49 6.07
C HIS A 32 21.94 19.96 6.64
N ALA A 33 21.11 20.89 7.09
CA ALA A 33 19.68 20.67 7.25
C ALA A 33 19.04 20.57 5.85
N SER A 34 19.21 19.43 5.18
CA SER A 34 18.30 19.05 4.10
C SER A 34 17.03 18.49 4.74
N SER A 35 16.11 19.39 5.10
CA SER A 35 14.73 19.03 5.38
C SER A 35 14.12 18.48 4.09
N GLY A 36 14.35 17.20 3.85
CA GLY A 36 13.71 16.44 2.80
C GLY A 36 12.22 16.46 3.06
N LEU A 37 11.51 17.30 2.32
CA LEU A 37 10.09 17.17 2.07
C LEU A 37 9.87 15.76 1.50
N PHE A 38 9.62 14.80 2.38
CA PHE A 38 8.91 13.58 2.04
C PHE A 38 7.51 14.01 1.63
N THR A 39 7.38 14.46 0.38
CA THR A 39 6.12 14.46 -0.30
C THR A 39 5.75 12.99 -0.44
N THR A 40 5.05 12.44 0.55
CA THR A 40 4.06 11.41 0.26
C THR A 40 3.30 11.94 -0.93
N ARG A 41 3.45 11.29 -2.08
CA ARG A 41 2.62 11.55 -3.25
C ARG A 41 1.21 11.26 -2.78
N LEU A 42 0.56 12.29 -2.24
CA LEU A 42 -0.82 12.30 -1.83
C LEU A 42 -1.54 12.13 -3.15
N ALA A 43 -1.74 10.88 -3.56
CA ALA A 43 -2.58 10.56 -4.70
C ALA A 43 -3.92 11.20 -4.36
N LYS A 44 -4.15 12.38 -4.95
CA LYS A 44 -5.40 13.12 -4.87
C LYS A 44 -6.47 12.07 -5.13
N MET A 45 -7.36 11.89 -4.15
CA MET A 45 -8.47 10.97 -4.32
C MET A 45 -9.18 11.43 -5.58
N ALA A 46 -9.33 10.53 -6.57
CA ALA A 46 -10.16 10.80 -7.73
C ALA A 46 -11.46 11.43 -7.23
N ASP A 47 -11.91 12.50 -7.88
CA ASP A 47 -13.11 13.22 -7.50
C ASP A 47 -14.22 12.19 -7.25
N VAL A 48 -14.79 12.22 -6.04
CA VAL A 48 -15.73 11.20 -5.56
C VAL A 48 -16.91 11.01 -6.52
N GLN A 49 -17.20 12.07 -7.28
CA GLN A 49 -18.29 12.22 -8.21
C GLN A 49 -17.87 11.90 -9.66
N THR A 50 -17.48 10.65 -9.94
CA THR A 50 -17.15 10.23 -11.31
C THR A 50 -18.34 9.75 -12.12
N GLU A 51 -19.39 9.24 -11.47
CA GLU A 51 -20.55 8.68 -12.16
C GLU A 51 -21.68 9.70 -12.26
N ARG A 52 -22.65 9.44 -13.14
CA ARG A 52 -23.78 10.35 -13.42
C ARG A 52 -24.68 10.60 -12.22
N ALA A 53 -24.86 9.59 -11.37
CA ALA A 53 -25.67 9.72 -10.15
C ALA A 53 -24.81 10.28 -9.01
N TYR A 54 -25.40 11.10 -8.14
CA TYR A 54 -24.68 11.65 -6.98
C TYR A 54 -24.26 10.55 -5.99
N GLN A 55 -22.96 10.43 -5.71
CA GLN A 55 -22.46 9.48 -4.72
C GLN A 55 -22.51 10.08 -3.32
N LYS A 56 -23.23 9.41 -2.41
CA LYS A 56 -23.25 9.72 -0.96
C LYS A 56 -23.29 8.44 -0.13
N GLN A 57 -22.85 8.52 1.12
CA GLN A 57 -23.11 7.46 2.08
C GLN A 57 -24.59 7.54 2.51
N PRO A 58 -25.37 6.45 2.44
CA PRO A 58 -26.81 6.51 2.72
C PRO A 58 -27.11 6.75 4.20
N ILE A 59 -26.20 6.36 5.08
CA ILE A 59 -26.35 6.47 6.55
C ILE A 59 -26.14 7.91 7.03
N ILE A 60 -25.43 8.73 6.26
CA ILE A 60 -25.07 10.09 6.68
C ILE A 60 -25.90 11.11 5.94
N PHE A 61 -26.56 11.95 6.73
CA PHE A 61 -27.21 13.13 6.23
C PHE A 61 -26.20 14.27 6.04
N GLN A 62 -25.98 14.68 4.79
CA GLN A 62 -24.99 15.72 4.44
C GLN A 62 -25.54 17.14 4.59
N ASN A 63 -26.85 17.33 4.40
CA ASN A 63 -27.49 18.64 4.32
C ASN A 63 -27.90 19.15 5.71
N LYS A 64 -27.02 19.00 6.71
CA LYS A 64 -27.26 19.55 8.05
C LYS A 64 -27.14 21.06 7.97
N LYS A 65 -28.24 21.78 8.17
CA LYS A 65 -28.22 23.25 8.27
C LYS A 65 -27.32 23.64 9.43
N ARG A 66 -26.33 24.49 9.17
CA ARG A 66 -25.53 25.11 10.23
C ARG A 66 -26.42 26.13 10.91
N VAL A 67 -26.49 26.09 12.24
CA VAL A 67 -27.06 27.20 13.01
C VAL A 67 -26.18 28.41 12.72
N LEU A 68 -26.77 29.54 12.37
CA LEU A 68 -26.03 30.79 12.17
C LEU A 68 -25.22 31.04 13.44
N ALA A 69 -23.90 31.18 13.30
CA ALA A 69 -23.01 31.25 14.44
C ALA A 69 -23.34 32.47 15.29
N VAL A 70 -23.39 32.27 16.61
CA VAL A 70 -23.15 33.34 17.59
C VAL A 70 -21.71 33.84 17.34
N GLU A 71 -21.54 35.16 17.28
CA GLU A 71 -20.27 35.82 16.95
C GLU A 71 -19.10 35.24 17.78
N GLY A 72 -18.04 34.76 17.10
CA GLY A 72 -16.77 34.40 17.75
C GLY A 72 -16.29 32.94 17.60
N VAL A 73 -17.11 32.02 17.08
CA VAL A 73 -16.64 30.63 16.82
C VAL A 73 -16.10 30.52 15.39
N LYS A 74 -14.78 30.32 15.28
CA LYS A 74 -14.05 30.17 13.99
C LYS A 74 -14.80 29.23 13.04
N GLU A 75 -15.13 29.74 11.85
CA GLU A 75 -15.82 29.04 10.76
C GLU A 75 -14.94 27.93 10.15
N GLY A 76 -14.68 26.87 10.90
CA GLY A 76 -14.18 25.64 10.33
C GLY A 76 -15.24 25.06 9.41
N LYS A 77 -14.92 24.74 8.15
CA LYS A 77 -15.75 23.83 7.36
C LYS A 77 -15.78 22.48 8.11
N GLU A 78 -16.80 22.27 8.95
CA GLU A 78 -17.02 20.98 9.59
C GLU A 78 -17.03 19.91 8.50
N LYS A 79 -16.06 18.98 8.58
CA LYS A 79 -15.99 17.85 7.65
C LYS A 79 -17.23 17.02 7.86
N ILE A 80 -17.89 16.65 6.76
CA ILE A 80 -19.04 15.74 6.81
C ILE A 80 -18.60 14.48 7.57
N PRO A 81 -19.29 14.08 8.65
CA PRO A 81 -18.91 12.91 9.43
C PRO A 81 -18.92 11.69 8.51
N ARG A 82 -17.95 10.79 8.66
CA ARG A 82 -17.80 9.59 7.80
C ARG A 82 -18.20 8.32 8.53
N TYR A 83 -19.03 7.52 7.87
CA TYR A 83 -19.51 6.26 8.41
C TYR A 83 -18.47 5.19 8.13
N HIS A 84 -18.03 4.55 9.20
CA HIS A 84 -17.18 3.38 9.19
C HIS A 84 -17.70 2.40 10.23
N LYS A 85 -17.45 1.11 10.01
CA LYS A 85 -17.78 0.03 10.92
C LYS A 85 -16.62 -0.92 11.07
N SER A 86 -16.52 -1.54 12.24
CA SER A 86 -15.68 -2.72 12.46
C SER A 86 -16.31 -3.94 11.79
N VAL A 87 -15.49 -4.74 11.11
CA VAL A 87 -15.95 -5.97 10.42
C VAL A 87 -16.12 -7.14 11.41
N GLY A 88 -15.47 -7.08 12.56
CA GLY A 88 -15.37 -8.20 13.51
C GLY A 88 -14.18 -9.13 13.19
N LEU A 89 -14.13 -10.29 13.84
CA LEU A 89 -13.15 -11.36 13.59
C LEU A 89 -11.67 -10.92 13.78
N GLY A 90 -11.42 -9.90 14.61
CA GLY A 90 -10.07 -9.40 14.92
C GLY A 90 -9.41 -8.56 13.82
N PHE A 91 -10.12 -8.20 12.75
CA PHE A 91 -9.58 -7.34 11.71
C PHE A 91 -9.62 -5.87 12.10
N LYS A 92 -8.49 -5.17 11.91
CA LYS A 92 -8.37 -3.73 12.13
C LYS A 92 -8.95 -2.94 10.97
N THR A 93 -9.66 -1.85 11.26
CA THR A 93 -10.13 -0.89 10.26
C THR A 93 -8.94 -0.06 9.76
N PRO A 94 -8.69 0.00 8.43
CA PRO A 94 -7.61 0.80 7.89
C PRO A 94 -7.88 2.30 8.09
N ARG A 95 -6.82 3.10 8.31
CA ARG A 95 -6.93 4.57 8.46
C ARG A 95 -7.58 5.21 7.24
N GLU A 96 -7.29 4.68 6.05
CA GLU A 96 -7.88 5.14 4.79
C GLU A 96 -9.40 4.96 4.73
N ALA A 97 -9.98 4.03 5.50
CA ALA A 97 -11.43 3.89 5.59
C ALA A 97 -12.07 4.96 6.49
N ILE A 98 -11.35 5.38 7.53
CA ILE A 98 -11.83 6.37 8.53
C ILE A 98 -11.70 7.79 7.96
N GLU A 99 -10.58 8.09 7.31
CA GLU A 99 -10.24 9.44 6.84
C GLU A 99 -10.47 9.64 5.33
N GLY A 100 -10.56 8.55 4.55
CA GLY A 100 -10.73 8.65 3.11
C GLY A 100 -12.06 9.31 2.71
N THR A 101 -12.17 9.81 1.49
CA THR A 101 -13.40 10.42 0.95
C THR A 101 -14.12 9.56 -0.08
N TYR A 102 -13.61 8.36 -0.40
CA TYR A 102 -14.22 7.49 -1.40
C TYR A 102 -15.61 7.00 -0.99
N ILE A 103 -16.47 6.70 -1.95
CA ILE A 103 -17.79 6.13 -1.71
C ILE A 103 -17.90 4.79 -2.42
N ASP A 104 -18.04 3.73 -1.62
CA ASP A 104 -18.22 2.37 -2.11
C ASP A 104 -19.22 1.60 -1.23
N LYS A 105 -20.29 1.13 -1.85
CA LYS A 105 -21.34 0.33 -1.21
C LYS A 105 -20.88 -1.09 -0.89
N LYS A 106 -19.87 -1.59 -1.62
CA LYS A 106 -19.33 -2.96 -1.52
C LYS A 106 -18.19 -3.08 -0.50
N CYS A 107 -17.70 -1.96 0.04
CA CYS A 107 -16.64 -1.95 1.05
C CYS A 107 -17.08 -2.68 2.34
N PRO A 108 -16.22 -3.51 2.95
CA PRO A 108 -16.56 -4.18 4.20
C PRO A 108 -16.55 -3.21 5.41
N PHE A 109 -15.81 -2.09 5.32
CA PHE A 109 -15.67 -1.11 6.41
C PHE A 109 -16.62 0.08 6.33
N THR A 110 -16.93 0.60 5.15
CA THR A 110 -17.76 1.82 5.00
C THR A 110 -19.11 1.53 4.32
N GLY A 111 -19.33 0.28 3.90
CA GLY A 111 -20.53 -0.15 3.17
C GLY A 111 -21.40 -1.14 3.96
N ASN A 112 -22.46 -1.60 3.31
CA ASN A 112 -23.39 -2.59 3.88
C ASN A 112 -23.05 -4.01 3.40
N VAL A 113 -21.81 -4.45 3.64
CA VAL A 113 -21.37 -5.83 3.41
C VAL A 113 -20.93 -6.44 4.73
N SER A 114 -21.56 -7.55 5.11
CA SER A 114 -21.17 -8.39 6.24
C SER A 114 -20.26 -9.52 5.75
N ILE A 115 -19.19 -9.79 6.49
CA ILE A 115 -18.33 -10.96 6.25
C ILE A 115 -18.86 -12.12 7.07
N ARG A 116 -19.00 -13.29 6.45
CA ARG A 116 -19.48 -14.51 7.10
C ARG A 116 -18.91 -15.74 6.41
N GLY A 117 -18.71 -16.81 7.16
CA GLY A 117 -18.20 -18.07 6.61
C GLY A 117 -16.68 -18.07 6.49
N ARG A 118 -16.17 -18.34 5.30
CA ARG A 118 -14.76 -18.71 5.11
C ARG A 118 -13.86 -17.47 4.97
N ILE A 119 -12.71 -17.52 5.65
CA ILE A 119 -11.59 -16.59 5.42
C ILE A 119 -10.52 -17.35 4.66
N LEU A 120 -10.15 -16.84 3.50
CA LEU A 120 -9.17 -17.45 2.61
C LEU A 120 -7.98 -16.52 2.43
N SER A 121 -6.82 -17.09 2.16
CA SER A 121 -5.63 -16.36 1.71
C SER A 121 -5.29 -16.75 0.28
N GLY A 122 -4.68 -15.82 -0.44
CA GLY A 122 -4.20 -16.03 -1.81
C GLY A 122 -3.27 -14.92 -2.25
N VAL A 123 -2.57 -15.15 -3.35
CA VAL A 123 -1.63 -14.18 -3.93
C VAL A 123 -2.34 -13.38 -5.02
N VAL A 124 -2.13 -12.07 -5.08
CA VAL A 124 -2.69 -11.24 -6.15
C VAL A 124 -2.01 -11.57 -7.48
N THR A 125 -2.79 -11.94 -8.50
CA THR A 125 -2.27 -12.21 -9.85
C THR A 125 -2.56 -11.06 -10.82
N LYS A 126 -3.78 -10.52 -10.78
CA LYS A 126 -4.22 -9.48 -11.73
C LYS A 126 -4.95 -8.35 -11.01
N MET A 127 -4.64 -7.11 -11.40
CA MET A 127 -5.25 -5.87 -10.90
C MET A 127 -5.78 -4.95 -12.01
N LYS A 128 -6.26 -5.53 -13.13
CA LYS A 128 -6.63 -4.75 -14.32
C LYS A 128 -8.05 -4.16 -14.27
N MET A 129 -8.90 -4.67 -13.39
CA MET A 129 -10.31 -4.29 -13.32
C MET A 129 -10.53 -3.21 -12.26
N GLN A 130 -11.55 -2.37 -12.45
CA GLN A 130 -11.93 -1.39 -11.44
C GLN A 130 -12.42 -2.09 -10.18
N ARG A 131 -11.82 -1.74 -9.03
CA ARG A 131 -12.22 -2.17 -7.68
C ARG A 131 -12.33 -3.70 -7.49
N THR A 132 -11.72 -4.50 -8.36
CA THR A 132 -11.72 -5.97 -8.23
C THR A 132 -10.36 -6.53 -8.65
N ILE A 133 -9.91 -7.57 -7.94
CA ILE A 133 -8.69 -8.30 -8.24
C ILE A 133 -8.96 -9.76 -8.46
N VAL A 134 -8.03 -10.41 -9.15
CA VAL A 134 -7.99 -11.86 -9.24
C VAL A 134 -6.87 -12.35 -8.33
N ILE A 135 -7.25 -13.10 -7.31
CA ILE A 135 -6.30 -13.84 -6.48
C ILE A 135 -6.15 -15.25 -7.02
N ARG A 136 -4.94 -15.78 -6.91
CA ARG A 136 -4.64 -17.18 -7.17
C ARG A 136 -4.42 -17.89 -5.85
N ARG A 137 -5.02 -19.07 -5.73
CA ARG A 137 -4.85 -19.98 -4.61
C ARG A 137 -4.29 -21.28 -5.14
N ASP A 138 -3.02 -21.53 -4.86
CA ASP A 138 -2.36 -22.80 -5.14
C ASP A 138 -2.62 -23.76 -3.96
N TYR A 139 -3.00 -25.00 -4.27
CA TYR A 139 -3.22 -26.07 -3.29
C TYR A 139 -2.75 -27.40 -3.86
N LEU A 140 -2.36 -28.30 -2.98
CA LEU A 140 -1.95 -29.65 -3.33
C LEU A 140 -3.16 -30.58 -3.25
N HIS A 141 -3.39 -31.36 -4.30
CA HIS A 141 -4.41 -32.39 -4.33
C HIS A 141 -3.74 -33.77 -4.21
N TYR A 142 -4.22 -34.61 -3.30
CA TYR A 142 -3.64 -35.93 -3.04
C TYR A 142 -4.26 -36.98 -3.97
N ILE A 143 -3.41 -37.75 -4.67
CA ILE A 143 -3.84 -38.86 -5.53
C ILE A 143 -3.61 -40.18 -4.78
N ARG A 144 -4.70 -40.75 -4.25
CA ARG A 144 -4.66 -41.98 -3.43
C ARG A 144 -4.07 -43.19 -4.14
N LYS A 145 -4.23 -43.31 -5.47
CA LYS A 145 -3.69 -44.46 -6.23
C LYS A 145 -2.16 -44.50 -6.24
N TYR A 146 -1.51 -43.33 -6.31
CA TYR A 146 -0.06 -43.24 -6.47
C TYR A 146 0.67 -42.72 -5.22
N ASN A 147 -0.07 -42.45 -4.14
CA ASN A 147 0.45 -41.85 -2.91
C ASN A 147 1.29 -40.58 -3.15
N ARG A 148 0.91 -39.76 -4.15
CA ARG A 148 1.61 -38.53 -4.56
C ARG A 148 0.65 -37.33 -4.59
N PHE A 149 1.21 -36.13 -4.50
CA PHE A 149 0.46 -34.88 -4.62
C PHE A 149 0.64 -34.24 -5.99
N GLU A 150 -0.44 -33.68 -6.54
CA GLU A 150 -0.41 -32.80 -7.72
C GLU A 150 -0.65 -31.34 -7.30
N LYS A 151 0.00 -30.40 -8.00
CA LYS A 151 -0.22 -28.96 -7.79
C LYS A 151 -1.42 -28.50 -8.62
N ARG A 152 -2.46 -27.97 -7.95
CA ARG A 152 -3.60 -27.34 -8.60
C ARG A 152 -3.72 -25.89 -8.16
N HIS A 153 -4.41 -25.10 -8.98
CA HIS A 153 -4.70 -23.71 -8.64
C HIS A 153 -6.14 -23.35 -8.97
N LYS A 154 -6.68 -22.41 -8.20
CA LYS A 154 -7.98 -21.79 -8.47
C LYS A 154 -7.82 -20.28 -8.46
N ASN A 155 -8.40 -19.63 -9.46
CA ASN A 155 -8.47 -18.18 -9.54
C ASN A 155 -9.81 -17.73 -8.95
N LEU A 156 -9.77 -16.73 -8.09
CA LEU A 156 -10.96 -16.15 -7.46
C LEU A 156 -10.99 -14.65 -7.73
N SER A 157 -12.13 -14.16 -8.19
CA SER A 157 -12.39 -12.72 -8.31
C SER A 157 -12.86 -12.17 -6.97
N VAL A 158 -12.18 -11.13 -6.49
CA VAL A 158 -12.39 -10.54 -5.16
C VAL A 158 -12.59 -9.05 -5.31
N HIS A 159 -13.52 -8.48 -4.53
CA HIS A 159 -13.68 -7.03 -4.44
C HIS A 159 -12.49 -6.41 -3.72
N LEU A 160 -11.88 -5.40 -4.33
CA LEU A 160 -10.94 -4.50 -3.68
C LEU A 160 -11.65 -3.21 -3.32
N SER A 161 -11.81 -3.02 -2.02
CA SER A 161 -12.18 -1.71 -1.50
C SER A 161 -11.06 -0.69 -1.75
N PRO A 162 -11.37 0.54 -2.18
CA PRO A 162 -10.39 1.62 -2.33
C PRO A 162 -9.73 2.09 -1.02
N CYS A 163 -10.05 1.45 0.11
CA CYS A 163 -9.24 1.57 1.33
C CYS A 163 -7.80 1.17 1.05
N PHE A 164 -7.59 0.03 0.38
CA PHE A 164 -6.26 -0.52 0.17
C PHE A 164 -5.69 -0.03 -1.15
N ARG A 165 -4.84 1.01 -1.09
CA ARG A 165 -4.20 1.59 -2.29
C ARG A 165 -2.89 0.92 -2.66
N ASP A 166 -2.13 0.54 -1.65
CA ASP A 166 -0.79 0.00 -1.83
C ASP A 166 -0.81 -1.49 -2.17
N VAL A 167 -1.72 -1.95 -3.03
CA VAL A 167 -1.77 -3.36 -3.43
C VAL A 167 -0.98 -3.54 -4.72
N THR A 168 -0.07 -4.50 -4.73
CA THR A 168 0.73 -4.86 -5.90
C THR A 168 0.53 -6.34 -6.24
N VAL A 169 0.79 -6.70 -7.51
CA VAL A 169 0.77 -8.10 -7.94
C VAL A 169 1.86 -8.85 -7.16
N GLY A 170 1.52 -10.03 -6.63
CA GLY A 170 2.40 -10.81 -5.76
C GLY A 170 2.19 -10.62 -4.26
N ASP A 171 1.39 -9.65 -3.83
CA ASP A 171 1.04 -9.50 -2.41
C ASP A 171 0.14 -10.65 -1.93
N ILE A 172 0.27 -10.98 -0.64
CA ILE A 172 -0.59 -11.98 0.02
C ILE A 172 -1.79 -11.25 0.59
N VAL A 173 -2.99 -11.67 0.21
CA VAL A 173 -4.23 -11.02 0.62
C VAL A 173 -5.10 -11.98 1.41
N THR A 174 -5.64 -11.50 2.51
CA THR A 174 -6.68 -12.18 3.28
C THR A 174 -8.04 -11.69 2.82
N VAL A 175 -8.87 -12.62 2.39
CA VAL A 175 -10.19 -12.37 1.83
C VAL A 175 -11.25 -13.05 2.67
N GLY A 176 -12.38 -12.38 2.87
CA GLY A 176 -13.55 -12.91 3.57
C GLY A 176 -14.69 -13.20 2.62
N GLU A 177 -15.39 -14.29 2.86
CA GLU A 177 -16.65 -14.62 2.18
C GLU A 177 -17.74 -13.61 2.54
N CYS A 178 -18.55 -13.25 1.55
CA CYS A 178 -19.65 -12.33 1.69
C CYS A 178 -20.86 -12.77 0.85
N ARG A 179 -21.97 -12.01 0.92
CA ARG A 179 -23.06 -12.20 -0.04
C ARG A 179 -22.55 -11.98 -1.46
N PRO A 180 -23.14 -12.62 -2.49
CA PRO A 180 -22.80 -12.34 -3.88
C PRO A 180 -22.88 -10.84 -4.19
N LEU A 181 -21.76 -10.24 -4.64
CA LEU A 181 -21.67 -8.82 -5.02
C LEU A 181 -21.79 -8.63 -6.54
N SER A 182 -21.44 -9.66 -7.30
CA SER A 182 -21.59 -9.76 -8.75
C SER A 182 -21.68 -11.25 -9.15
N LYS A 183 -21.74 -11.53 -10.47
CA LYS A 183 -21.75 -12.89 -11.00
C LYS A 183 -20.60 -13.75 -10.46
N THR A 184 -19.40 -13.19 -10.37
CA THR A 184 -18.18 -13.91 -9.96
C THR A 184 -17.68 -13.52 -8.58
N VAL A 185 -17.93 -12.29 -8.13
CA VAL A 185 -17.38 -11.77 -6.87
C VAL A 185 -18.27 -12.15 -5.69
N ARG A 186 -17.76 -13.08 -4.87
CA ARG A 186 -18.35 -13.56 -3.61
C ARG A 186 -17.44 -13.35 -2.39
N PHE A 187 -16.27 -12.77 -2.62
CA PHE A 187 -15.26 -12.52 -1.60
C PHE A 187 -14.84 -11.05 -1.61
N ASN A 188 -14.43 -10.54 -0.46
CA ASN A 188 -13.95 -9.18 -0.27
C ASN A 188 -12.59 -9.18 0.43
N VAL A 189 -11.72 -8.23 0.09
CA VAL A 189 -10.43 -8.08 0.74
C VAL A 189 -10.57 -7.45 2.12
N LEU A 190 -9.95 -8.07 3.12
CA LEU A 190 -9.97 -7.62 4.52
C LEU A 190 -8.62 -7.11 4.99
N LYS A 191 -7.54 -7.74 4.56
CA LYS A 191 -6.17 -7.38 4.93
C LYS A 191 -5.24 -7.70 3.79
N VAL A 192 -4.32 -6.77 3.54
CA VAL A 192 -3.21 -6.97 2.62
C VAL A 192 -1.96 -7.17 3.46
N THR A 193 -1.24 -8.25 3.19
CA THR A 193 0.03 -8.58 3.82
C THR A 193 1.10 -8.50 2.74
N LYS A 194 2.02 -7.54 2.91
CA LYS A 194 3.17 -7.40 2.00
C LYS A 194 4.04 -8.65 2.09
N ALA A 195 4.34 -9.23 0.93
CA ALA A 195 5.17 -10.43 0.88
C ALA A 195 6.61 -10.09 1.29
N ALA A 196 7.12 -10.73 2.35
CA ALA A 196 8.45 -10.45 2.92
C ALA A 196 9.62 -10.76 1.96
N GLY A 197 9.39 -11.61 0.94
CA GLY A 197 10.42 -12.05 0.00
C GLY A 197 10.58 -11.19 -1.26
N ALA A 198 9.70 -10.21 -1.48
CA ALA A 198 9.92 -9.21 -2.51
C ALA A 198 10.97 -8.24 -1.97
N LYS A 199 12.27 -8.59 -2.13
CA LYS A 199 13.39 -7.65 -1.97
C LYS A 199 12.92 -6.33 -2.55
N LYS A 200 12.91 -5.25 -1.75
CA LYS A 200 12.58 -3.90 -2.24
C LYS A 200 13.46 -3.69 -3.47
N GLN A 201 12.92 -3.90 -4.67
CA GLN A 201 13.66 -3.63 -5.88
C GLN A 201 13.99 -2.14 -5.77
N PHE A 202 15.27 -1.82 -5.90
CA PHE A 202 15.74 -0.46 -5.84
C PHE A 202 14.99 0.31 -6.93
N GLN A 203 13.96 1.06 -6.52
CA GLN A 203 13.23 1.90 -7.46
C GLN A 203 14.23 2.99 -7.83
N LYS A 204 14.63 3.07 -9.11
CA LYS A 204 15.45 4.18 -9.59
C LYS A 204 14.67 5.45 -9.25
N PHE A 205 15.27 6.27 -8.39
CA PHE A 205 14.73 7.52 -7.87
C PHE A 205 14.38 8.47 -9.01
#